data_AF-A0A2D9JNU2-F1
#
_entry.id   AF-A0A2D9JNU2-F1
#
_cell.length_a   1.000
_cell.length_b   1.000
_cell.length_c   1.000
_cell.angle_alpha   90.00
_cell.angle_beta   90.00
_cell.angle_gamma   90.00
#
_symmetry.space_group_name_H-M   'P 1'
#
loop_
_entity.id
_entity.type
_entity.pdbx_description
1 polymer ?
#
loop_
_entity_poly.entity_id
_entity_poly.type
_entity_poly.pdbx_seq_one_letter_code
_entity_poly.pdbx_strand_id
1 'polypeptide(L)'
;MRQSTDAVMWMEAAHHSTAVAALYQRCSAAEPTGTWRRVRRPGSISGLQMFCGGARVSISKRHTHRSYVSYIDKSREFYAAHGYENPYAWATHRDVPFTALSKPLAESRVGVVTTADIGPRSDGRAVRQYVQRAEDSYQLHTDMSWDRQATHMDDAESFLPLDALARHQRAGHIGSLSPRFYGVSTEHSQRLTTEQDAPEIAAWMREDNVDVAVLVAI
;
A
#
# COMPACT_ATOMS: atom_id res chain seq x y z
N MET A 1 -31.45 17.49 5.54
CA MET A 1 -30.21 18.09 6.04
C MET A 1 -29.62 17.15 7.07
N ARG A 2 -28.37 16.73 6.84
CA ARG A 2 -27.48 15.92 7.70
C ARG A 2 -27.82 14.44 7.95
N GLN A 3 -26.82 13.65 7.57
CA GLN A 3 -26.53 12.26 7.89
C GLN A 3 -26.32 12.06 9.39
N SER A 4 -26.55 10.83 9.88
CA SER A 4 -25.60 10.07 10.70
C SER A 4 -26.14 8.65 10.86
N THR A 5 -25.52 7.64 10.25
CA THR A 5 -24.52 6.71 10.82
C THR A 5 -25.01 5.98 12.07
N ASP A 6 -25.23 4.68 11.90
CA ASP A 6 -24.79 3.59 12.80
C ASP A 6 -24.97 2.28 12.00
N ALA A 7 -23.89 1.55 11.74
CA ALA A 7 -23.45 0.36 12.51
C ALA A 7 -24.40 -0.82 12.27
N VAL A 8 -23.99 -2.08 12.09
CA VAL A 8 -23.14 -2.90 12.95
C VAL A 8 -22.88 -4.23 12.19
N MET A 9 -21.77 -4.92 12.51
CA MET A 9 -21.64 -6.41 12.58
C MET A 9 -21.46 -7.19 11.25
N TRP A 10 -20.72 -8.30 11.13
CA TRP A 10 -20.32 -9.35 12.07
C TRP A 10 -19.16 -10.21 11.50
N MET A 11 -18.42 -10.85 12.43
CA MET A 11 -17.89 -12.23 12.43
C MET A 11 -17.06 -12.79 11.26
N GLU A 12 -15.80 -13.12 11.58
CA GLU A 12 -15.35 -14.49 11.33
C GLU A 12 -14.31 -14.97 12.37
N ALA A 13 -14.27 -16.28 12.51
CA ALA A 13 -13.73 -17.04 13.62
C ALA A 13 -12.22 -17.30 13.54
N ALA A 14 -11.63 -17.23 14.74
CA ALA A 14 -10.53 -18.03 15.29
C ALA A 14 -9.52 -18.69 14.32
N HIS A 15 -8.23 -18.37 14.52
CA HIS A 15 -7.28 -19.32 15.13
C HIS A 15 -6.03 -18.60 15.71
N HIS A 16 -5.88 -18.71 17.03
CA HIS A 16 -4.64 -18.78 17.83
C HIS A 16 -3.63 -17.61 17.86
N SER A 17 -3.78 -16.70 18.83
CA SER A 17 -2.80 -16.58 19.95
C SER A 17 -3.34 -15.68 21.07
N THR A 18 -3.48 -16.29 22.24
CA THR A 18 -4.02 -15.73 23.48
C THR A 18 -2.93 -15.02 24.29
N ALA A 19 -3.36 -14.03 25.09
CA ALA A 19 -2.61 -13.17 26.04
C ALA A 19 -1.88 -12.02 25.35
N VAL A 20 -2.24 -10.75 25.55
CA VAL A 20 -2.28 -10.06 26.86
C VAL A 20 -3.37 -8.99 26.84
N ALA A 21 -4.44 -9.23 27.61
CA ALA A 21 -5.31 -8.19 28.11
C ALA A 21 -5.28 -8.29 29.64
N ALA A 22 -4.54 -7.40 30.29
CA ALA A 22 -4.71 -7.12 31.71
C ALA A 22 -4.12 -5.74 32.04
N LEU A 23 -5.04 -4.80 32.22
CA LEU A 23 -5.01 -3.80 33.29
C LEU A 23 -3.90 -2.75 33.25
N TYR A 24 -4.23 -1.68 32.52
CA TYR A 24 -4.32 -0.34 33.09
C TYR A 24 -4.59 -0.36 34.62
N GLN A 25 -3.84 0.46 35.37
CA GLN A 25 -4.23 1.08 36.65
C GLN A 25 -3.82 0.40 37.98
N ARG A 26 -2.59 0.75 38.43
CA ARG A 26 -2.05 0.88 39.82
C ARG A 26 -0.53 0.68 39.69
N CYS A 27 0.34 1.66 39.79
CA CYS A 27 0.57 2.51 40.94
C CYS A 27 1.24 3.82 40.49
N SER A 28 0.47 4.91 40.54
CA SER A 28 1.03 6.22 40.88
C SER A 28 1.08 6.25 42.40
N ALA A 29 2.29 6.20 42.98
CA ALA A 29 2.66 6.62 44.34
C ALA A 29 4.02 6.04 44.72
N ALA A 30 5.10 6.78 44.46
CA ALA A 30 6.33 6.73 45.26
C ALA A 30 7.24 7.91 44.86
N GLU A 31 7.29 8.94 45.70
CA GLU A 31 8.34 9.96 45.66
C GLU A 31 9.68 9.34 46.09
N PRO A 32 10.82 9.71 45.46
CA PRO A 32 12.11 9.11 45.78
C PRO A 32 12.72 9.84 46.99
N THR A 33 12.41 9.38 48.20
CA THR A 33 13.19 9.74 49.41
C THR A 33 14.21 8.63 49.69
N GLY A 34 15.45 8.82 49.23
CA GLY A 34 16.50 7.82 49.44
C GLY A 34 17.88 8.31 49.06
N THR A 35 18.69 8.60 50.07
CA THR A 35 20.12 8.92 49.98
C THR A 35 20.94 7.82 49.31
N TRP A 36 21.70 8.16 48.27
CA TRP A 36 22.66 7.26 47.63
C TRP A 36 23.83 6.94 48.58
N ARG A 37 23.86 5.74 49.16
CA ARG A 37 25.05 5.22 49.85
C ARG A 37 25.92 4.41 48.87
N ARG A 38 27.20 4.75 48.88
CA ARG A 38 28.29 4.15 48.11
C ARG A 38 28.45 2.66 48.44
N VAL A 39 28.07 1.78 47.52
CA VAL A 39 28.48 0.37 47.58
C VAL A 39 29.82 0.25 46.84
N ARG A 40 30.92 0.14 47.59
CA ARG A 40 32.19 -0.35 47.04
C ARG A 40 32.03 -1.86 46.83
N ARG A 41 32.18 -2.34 45.60
CA ARG A 41 32.59 -3.73 45.35
C ARG A 41 33.99 -3.73 44.72
N PRO A 42 34.96 -4.44 45.31
CA PRO A 42 36.29 -4.61 44.74
C PRO A 42 36.24 -5.65 43.61
N GLY A 43 36.90 -5.38 42.50
CA GLY A 43 36.96 -6.27 41.32
C GLY A 43 36.76 -5.50 40.02
N SER A 44 37.76 -4.68 39.66
CA SER A 44 37.80 -3.90 38.43
C SER A 44 37.99 -4.78 37.20
N ILE A 45 37.22 -4.51 36.14
CA ILE A 45 37.80 -4.42 34.80
C ILE A 45 37.56 -2.99 34.33
N SER A 46 38.67 -2.31 34.09
CA SER A 46 38.77 -0.89 33.77
C SER A 46 38.07 -0.56 32.44
N GLY A 47 36.83 -0.10 32.50
CA GLY A 47 36.21 0.65 31.42
C GLY A 47 36.53 2.13 31.64
N LEU A 48 37.52 2.67 30.92
CA LEU A 48 37.77 4.11 30.87
C LEU A 48 36.56 4.78 30.19
N GLN A 49 35.61 5.31 30.98
CA GLN A 49 34.55 6.15 30.43
C GLN A 49 35.08 7.58 30.31
N MET A 50 35.46 7.97 29.09
CA MET A 50 35.61 9.37 28.73
C MET A 50 34.21 9.95 28.54
N PHE A 51 33.81 10.87 29.41
CA PHE A 51 32.65 11.72 29.21
C PHE A 51 33.11 13.02 28.54
N CYS A 52 32.77 13.19 27.26
CA CYS A 52 32.78 14.50 26.59
C CYS A 52 31.60 14.52 25.60
N GLY A 53 30.62 15.39 25.84
CA GLY A 53 29.61 15.76 24.84
C GLY A 53 28.55 14.71 24.46
N GLY A 54 27.57 14.48 25.35
CA GLY A 54 26.14 14.42 25.01
C GLY A 54 25.55 13.40 24.02
N ALA A 55 26.32 12.61 23.27
CA ALA A 55 25.75 11.61 22.36
C ALA A 55 26.43 10.25 22.57
N ARG A 56 25.70 9.29 23.16
CA ARG A 56 26.09 7.88 23.08
C ARG A 56 25.92 7.42 21.65
N VAL A 57 26.99 7.43 20.86
CA VAL A 57 27.06 6.59 19.68
C VAL A 57 27.21 5.16 20.19
N SER A 58 26.11 4.40 20.15
CA SER A 58 26.14 2.96 20.34
C SER A 58 27.04 2.37 19.24
N ILE A 59 28.25 1.93 19.60
CA ILE A 59 29.06 1.09 18.72
C ILE A 59 28.19 -0.10 18.34
N SER A 60 27.84 -0.22 17.06
CA SER A 60 27.04 -1.34 16.58
C SER A 60 27.75 -2.65 16.93
N LYS A 61 27.00 -3.65 17.40
CA LYS A 61 27.56 -4.99 17.63
C LYS A 61 28.26 -5.41 16.33
N ARG A 62 29.50 -5.91 16.43
CA ARG A 62 30.14 -6.56 15.29
C ARG A 62 29.30 -7.77 14.90
N HIS A 63 28.57 -7.67 13.80
CA HIS A 63 27.84 -8.79 13.23
C HIS A 63 28.79 -9.56 12.31
N THR A 64 28.92 -10.87 12.54
CA THR A 64 29.69 -11.80 11.67
C THR A 64 28.91 -12.22 10.42
N HIS A 65 27.68 -11.74 10.28
CA HIS A 65 26.74 -12.02 9.20
C HIS A 65 25.92 -10.75 8.92
N ARG A 66 25.23 -10.69 7.78
CA ARG A 66 24.36 -9.55 7.45
C ARG A 66 23.25 -9.40 8.50
N SER A 67 23.15 -8.22 9.09
CA SER A 67 21.99 -7.78 9.86
C SER A 67 20.92 -7.20 8.92
N TYR A 68 19.66 -7.24 9.32
CA TYR A 68 18.58 -6.60 8.56
C TYR A 68 18.75 -5.07 8.59
N VAL A 69 18.37 -4.43 7.49
CA VAL A 69 18.36 -2.98 7.35
C VAL A 69 16.92 -2.55 7.17
N SER A 70 16.49 -1.52 7.91
CA SER A 70 15.19 -0.89 7.68
C SER A 70 15.25 -0.15 6.34
N TYR A 71 14.71 -0.76 5.29
CA TYR A 71 14.66 -0.16 3.95
C TYR A 71 13.93 1.19 3.98
N ILE A 72 12.84 1.28 4.74
CA ILE A 72 12.07 2.50 4.97
C ILE A 72 12.97 3.62 5.51
N ASP A 73 13.69 3.37 6.60
CA ASP A 73 14.56 4.39 7.20
C ASP A 73 15.71 4.77 6.26
N LYS A 74 16.29 3.80 5.55
CA LYS A 74 17.34 4.07 4.55
C LYS A 74 16.87 4.91 3.39
N SER A 75 15.66 4.65 2.88
CA SER A 75 15.06 5.49 1.83
C SER A 75 14.84 6.91 2.33
N ARG A 76 14.38 7.10 3.57
CA ARG A 76 14.22 8.46 4.17
C ARG A 76 15.54 9.19 4.25
N GLU A 77 16.57 8.55 4.80
CA GLU A 77 17.92 9.11 4.88
C GLU A 77 18.45 9.48 3.49
N PHE A 78 18.25 8.61 2.51
CA PHE A 78 18.64 8.84 1.13
C PHE A 78 17.97 10.07 0.53
N TYR A 79 16.63 10.19 0.59
CA TYR A 79 15.92 11.36 0.04
C TYR A 79 16.21 12.64 0.82
N ALA A 80 16.36 12.57 2.15
CA ALA A 80 16.75 13.72 2.95
C ALA A 80 18.12 14.28 2.52
N ALA A 81 19.08 13.40 2.19
CA ALA A 81 20.38 13.80 1.68
C ALA A 81 20.31 14.48 0.29
N HIS A 82 19.23 14.26 -0.49
CA HIS A 82 18.97 14.92 -1.77
C HIS A 82 18.26 16.29 -1.63
N GLY A 83 18.03 16.76 -0.40
CA GLY A 83 17.42 18.08 -0.14
C GLY A 83 15.89 18.08 -0.14
N TYR A 84 15.23 16.92 -0.14
CA TYR A 84 13.79 16.86 0.10
C TYR A 84 13.49 17.18 1.57
N GLU A 85 12.79 18.29 1.82
CA GLU A 85 12.47 18.75 3.18
C GLU A 85 11.49 17.83 3.90
N ASN A 86 10.55 17.24 3.15
CA ASN A 86 9.56 16.33 3.68
C ASN A 86 9.95 14.87 3.34
N PRO A 87 10.15 14.00 4.34
CA PRO A 87 10.36 12.59 4.09
C PRO A 87 9.13 12.00 3.41
N TYR A 88 9.33 11.10 2.45
CA TYR A 88 8.24 10.35 1.85
C TYR A 88 7.45 9.63 2.94
N ALA A 89 6.16 9.95 3.05
CA ALA A 89 5.24 9.27 3.95
C ALA A 89 4.60 8.13 3.16
N TRP A 90 4.81 6.88 3.57
CA TRP A 90 4.14 5.74 2.94
C TRP A 90 2.63 5.81 3.16
N ALA A 91 1.87 5.37 2.15
CA ALA A 91 0.43 5.25 2.26
C ALA A 91 0.10 4.29 3.42
N THR A 92 -0.72 4.76 4.36
CA THR A 92 -1.19 3.95 5.48
C THR A 92 -2.70 4.05 5.56
N HIS A 93 -3.37 2.94 5.28
CA HIS A 93 -4.81 2.82 5.39
C HIS A 93 -5.10 1.85 6.53
N ARG A 94 -5.47 2.39 7.70
CA ARG A 94 -5.89 1.57 8.85
C ARG A 94 -7.20 0.86 8.55
N ASP A 95 -8.08 1.58 7.86
CA ASP A 95 -9.39 1.12 7.46
C ASP A 95 -9.45 1.17 5.93
N VAL A 96 -9.87 0.06 5.31
CA VAL A 96 -10.17 -0.01 3.88
C VAL A 96 -11.67 -0.22 3.77
N PRO A 97 -12.43 0.71 3.18
CA PRO A 97 -13.86 0.52 3.03
C PRO A 97 -14.10 -0.65 2.07
N PHE A 98 -14.46 -1.80 2.62
CA PHE A 98 -14.96 -2.92 1.83
C PHE A 98 -16.47 -2.72 1.63
N THR A 99 -16.87 -2.55 0.38
CA THR A 99 -18.28 -2.46 0.01
C THR A 99 -18.74 -3.84 -0.42
N ALA A 100 -19.62 -4.47 0.37
CA ALA A 100 -20.26 -5.71 -0.04
C ALA A 100 -21.11 -5.48 -1.30
N LEU A 101 -21.18 -6.49 -2.17
CA LEU A 101 -22.01 -6.42 -3.36
C LEU A 101 -23.49 -6.35 -2.97
N SER A 102 -24.22 -5.41 -3.59
CA SER A 102 -25.66 -5.25 -3.39
C SER A 102 -26.50 -6.28 -4.14
N LYS A 103 -25.89 -7.01 -5.09
CA LYS A 103 -26.51 -8.04 -5.91
C LYS A 103 -25.52 -9.18 -6.20
N PRO A 104 -25.99 -10.36 -6.64
CA PRO A 104 -25.12 -11.45 -7.02
C PRO A 104 -24.09 -11.03 -8.07
N LEU A 105 -22.89 -11.62 -8.01
CA LEU A 105 -21.84 -11.35 -9.00
C LEU A 105 -22.31 -11.68 -10.43
N ALA A 106 -23.11 -12.74 -10.57
CA ALA A 106 -23.76 -13.16 -11.82
C ALA A 106 -24.73 -12.12 -12.41
N GLU A 107 -25.12 -11.09 -11.66
CA GLU A 107 -25.95 -9.96 -12.11
C GLU A 107 -25.16 -8.64 -12.17
N SER A 108 -23.87 -8.68 -11.82
CA SER A 108 -23.00 -7.52 -11.70
C SER A 108 -22.23 -7.24 -12.99
N ARG A 109 -22.08 -5.94 -13.30
CA ARG A 109 -21.18 -5.46 -14.33
C ARG A 109 -19.78 -5.28 -13.74
N VAL A 110 -18.81 -5.93 -14.36
CA VAL A 110 -17.40 -5.88 -13.96
C VAL A 110 -16.64 -4.92 -14.85
N GLY A 111 -15.95 -3.95 -14.26
CA GLY A 111 -14.99 -3.06 -14.93
C GLY A 111 -13.55 -3.44 -14.58
N VAL A 112 -12.61 -3.13 -15.46
CA VAL A 112 -11.18 -3.37 -15.23
C VAL A 112 -10.44 -2.05 -15.19
N VAL A 113 -9.61 -1.87 -14.16
CA VAL A 113 -8.62 -0.79 -14.09
C VAL A 113 -7.25 -1.41 -14.27
N THR A 114 -6.48 -0.90 -15.21
CA THR A 114 -5.09 -1.33 -15.43
C THR A 114 -4.13 -0.17 -15.14
N THR A 115 -2.96 -0.50 -14.61
CA THR A 115 -1.86 0.46 -14.49
C THR A 115 -0.95 0.53 -15.71
N ALA A 116 -1.25 -0.25 -16.75
CA ALA A 116 -0.55 -0.18 -18.02
C ALA A 116 -0.95 1.08 -18.81
N ASP A 117 -0.05 1.58 -19.63
CA ASP A 117 -0.18 2.80 -20.41
C ASP A 117 -0.56 2.50 -21.88
N ILE A 118 -1.32 3.38 -22.53
CA ILE A 118 -1.67 3.30 -23.97
C ILE A 118 -0.55 3.80 -24.90
N GLY A 119 0.63 4.07 -24.36
CA GLY A 119 1.80 4.51 -25.11
C GLY A 119 3.00 4.68 -24.19
N PRO A 120 4.23 4.60 -24.73
CA PRO A 120 5.43 4.80 -23.93
C PRO A 120 5.52 6.26 -23.45
N ARG A 121 5.90 6.50 -22.18
CA ARG A 121 5.99 7.88 -21.68
C ARG A 121 7.14 8.65 -22.30
N SER A 122 8.12 7.96 -22.91
CA SER A 122 9.21 8.54 -23.70
C SER A 122 8.73 9.47 -24.81
N ASP A 123 7.50 9.26 -25.30
CA ASP A 123 6.93 10.03 -26.41
C ASP A 123 6.25 11.32 -25.96
N GLY A 124 6.44 11.71 -24.69
CA GLY A 124 5.83 12.92 -24.10
C GLY A 124 4.33 12.82 -23.88
N ARG A 125 3.71 11.69 -24.25
CA ARG A 125 2.30 11.36 -24.05
C ARG A 125 2.11 10.59 -22.74
N ALA A 126 2.39 11.22 -21.61
CA ALA A 126 1.93 10.68 -20.33
C ALA A 126 0.43 11.02 -20.17
N VAL A 127 -0.43 10.32 -20.91
CA VAL A 127 -1.87 10.35 -20.64
C VAL A 127 -2.07 9.62 -19.32
N ARG A 128 -2.08 10.39 -18.23
CA ARG A 128 -2.09 9.91 -16.84
C ARG A 128 -3.28 9.01 -16.52
N GLN A 129 -4.43 9.33 -17.10
CA GLN A 129 -5.66 8.57 -16.97
C GLN A 129 -6.32 8.50 -18.33
N TYR A 130 -6.82 7.33 -18.71
CA TYR A 130 -7.47 7.12 -19.99
C TYR A 130 -8.62 6.13 -19.87
N VAL A 131 -9.48 6.16 -20.88
CA VAL A 131 -10.57 5.21 -21.04
C VAL A 131 -10.60 4.76 -22.48
N GLN A 132 -10.76 3.46 -22.70
CA GLN A 132 -10.77 2.88 -24.04
C GLN A 132 -11.87 1.82 -24.14
N ARG A 133 -12.48 1.66 -25.33
CA ARG A 133 -13.49 0.61 -25.53
C ARG A 133 -12.80 -0.75 -25.47
N ALA A 134 -13.44 -1.71 -24.82
CA ALA A 134 -12.89 -3.06 -24.67
C ALA A 134 -12.75 -3.82 -26.01
N GLU A 135 -13.47 -3.39 -27.05
CA GLU A 135 -13.45 -3.99 -28.39
C GLU A 135 -12.43 -3.33 -29.35
N ASP A 136 -11.88 -2.17 -28.99
CA ASP A 136 -10.87 -1.50 -29.81
C ASP A 136 -9.54 -2.27 -29.72
N SER A 137 -8.73 -2.17 -30.78
CA SER A 137 -7.34 -2.66 -30.69
C SER A 137 -6.55 -1.78 -29.72
N TYR A 138 -5.78 -2.42 -28.82
CA TYR A 138 -4.91 -1.76 -27.87
C TYR A 138 -3.53 -2.40 -27.86
N GLN A 139 -2.51 -1.58 -27.65
CA GLN A 139 -1.17 -2.01 -27.29
C GLN A 139 -0.81 -1.29 -26.00
N LEU A 140 -0.47 -2.07 -24.98
CA LEU A 140 -0.21 -1.56 -23.65
C LEU A 140 1.29 -1.55 -23.35
N HIS A 141 1.67 -0.59 -22.54
CA HIS A 141 3.06 -0.24 -22.24
C HIS A 141 3.23 -0.07 -20.73
N THR A 142 4.46 -0.16 -20.25
CA THR A 142 4.82 0.31 -18.91
C THR A 142 6.27 0.74 -18.91
N ASP A 143 6.54 1.83 -18.20
CA ASP A 143 7.92 2.27 -17.92
C ASP A 143 8.38 1.79 -16.53
N MET A 144 7.57 0.97 -15.86
CA MET A 144 7.98 0.30 -14.63
C MET A 144 9.07 -0.73 -14.91
N SER A 145 9.85 -1.02 -13.88
CA SER A 145 10.86 -2.06 -13.96
C SER A 145 10.25 -3.39 -13.56
N TRP A 146 10.28 -4.36 -14.47
CA TRP A 146 9.90 -5.75 -14.21
C TRP A 146 11.04 -6.69 -14.62
N ASP A 147 10.94 -7.96 -14.20
CA ASP A 147 11.84 -9.01 -14.66
C ASP A 147 11.52 -9.40 -16.11
N ARG A 148 12.29 -8.83 -17.05
CA ARG A 148 12.17 -9.07 -18.50
C ARG A 148 12.59 -10.48 -18.93
N GLN A 149 13.22 -11.27 -18.06
CA GLN A 149 13.50 -12.68 -18.35
C GLN A 149 12.35 -13.58 -17.91
N ALA A 150 11.63 -13.20 -16.86
CA ALA A 150 10.46 -13.94 -16.37
C ALA A 150 9.21 -13.70 -17.22
N THR A 151 9.03 -12.49 -17.77
CA THR A 151 7.85 -12.14 -18.56
C THR A 151 8.09 -11.00 -19.57
N HIS A 152 7.12 -10.78 -20.46
CA HIS A 152 7.12 -9.79 -21.53
C HIS A 152 5.79 -9.02 -21.59
N MET A 153 5.76 -7.94 -22.35
CA MET A 153 4.56 -7.11 -22.56
C MET A 153 3.62 -7.63 -23.67
N ASP A 154 4.02 -8.68 -24.39
CA ASP A 154 3.26 -9.18 -25.56
C ASP A 154 1.97 -9.93 -25.17
N ASP A 155 1.79 -10.28 -23.89
CA ASP A 155 0.57 -10.92 -23.38
C ASP A 155 -0.27 -9.91 -22.60
N ALA A 156 -1.22 -9.28 -23.30
CA ALA A 156 -2.10 -8.30 -22.69
C ALA A 156 -3.00 -8.89 -21.59
N GLU A 157 -3.36 -10.17 -21.67
CA GLU A 157 -4.25 -10.81 -20.69
C GLU A 157 -3.60 -10.94 -19.31
N SER A 158 -2.27 -10.79 -19.20
CA SER A 158 -1.56 -10.76 -17.92
C SER A 158 -1.82 -9.47 -17.12
N PHE A 159 -2.14 -8.35 -17.78
CA PHE A 159 -2.35 -7.04 -17.13
C PHE A 159 -3.64 -6.31 -17.56
N LEU A 160 -4.43 -6.93 -18.45
CA LEU A 160 -5.76 -6.53 -18.87
C LEU A 160 -6.58 -7.78 -19.27
N PRO A 161 -7.10 -8.57 -18.30
CA PRO A 161 -7.67 -9.91 -18.53
C PRO A 161 -9.12 -9.86 -19.07
N LEU A 162 -9.34 -9.20 -20.20
CA LEU A 162 -10.68 -9.00 -20.76
C LEU A 162 -11.25 -10.30 -21.33
N ASP A 163 -10.45 -11.12 -22.02
CA ASP A 163 -10.91 -12.41 -22.55
C ASP A 163 -11.20 -13.41 -21.43
N ALA A 164 -10.38 -13.42 -20.37
CA ALA A 164 -10.65 -14.22 -19.20
C ALA A 164 -12.00 -13.85 -18.56
N LEU A 165 -12.24 -12.56 -18.32
CA LEU A 165 -13.50 -12.11 -17.75
C LEU A 165 -14.68 -12.36 -18.72
N ALA A 166 -14.48 -12.27 -20.04
CA ALA A 166 -15.50 -12.59 -21.03
C ALA A 166 -15.89 -14.08 -21.00
N ARG A 167 -14.94 -15.00 -20.72
CA ARG A 167 -15.25 -16.41 -20.46
C ARG A 167 -16.11 -16.57 -19.21
N HIS A 168 -15.83 -15.83 -18.14
CA HIS A 168 -16.66 -15.84 -16.92
C HIS A 168 -18.07 -15.27 -17.17
N GLN A 169 -18.20 -14.26 -18.03
CA GLN A 169 -19.51 -13.75 -18.46
C GLN A 169 -20.30 -14.84 -19.21
N ARG A 170 -19.68 -15.49 -20.20
CA ARG A 170 -20.32 -16.58 -20.97
C ARG A 170 -20.73 -17.77 -20.11
N ALA A 171 -19.97 -18.05 -19.04
CA ALA A 171 -20.28 -19.09 -18.06
C ALA A 171 -21.37 -18.68 -17.04
N GLY A 172 -21.84 -17.43 -17.06
CA GLY A 172 -22.84 -16.92 -16.12
C GLY A 172 -22.29 -16.61 -14.72
N HIS A 173 -20.97 -16.55 -14.54
CA HIS A 173 -20.35 -16.20 -13.25
C HIS A 173 -20.43 -14.70 -12.96
N ILE A 174 -20.41 -13.87 -14.00
CA ILE A 174 -20.59 -12.41 -13.94
C ILE A 174 -21.71 -12.00 -14.89
N GLY A 175 -22.40 -10.90 -14.60
CA GLY A 175 -23.52 -10.44 -15.42
C GLY A 175 -23.07 -9.84 -16.76
N SER A 176 -22.11 -8.93 -16.74
CA SER A 176 -21.55 -8.33 -17.95
C SER A 176 -20.17 -7.71 -17.72
N LEU A 177 -19.42 -7.47 -18.78
CA LEU A 177 -18.25 -6.59 -18.76
C LEU A 177 -18.65 -5.14 -19.05
N SER A 178 -17.93 -4.20 -18.45
CA SER A 178 -17.97 -2.80 -18.85
C SER A 178 -17.61 -2.66 -20.34
N PRO A 179 -18.29 -1.78 -21.11
CA PRO A 179 -17.92 -1.53 -22.51
C PRO A 179 -16.55 -0.86 -22.65
N ARG A 180 -16.03 -0.29 -21.56
CA ARG A 180 -14.74 0.39 -21.48
C ARG A 180 -13.86 -0.25 -20.41
N PHE A 181 -12.55 -0.18 -20.60
CA PHE A 181 -11.59 -0.36 -19.51
C PHE A 181 -10.94 1.00 -19.18
N TYR A 182 -10.41 1.09 -17.97
CA TYR A 182 -9.90 2.35 -17.43
C TYR A 182 -8.41 2.19 -17.13
N GLY A 183 -7.62 3.15 -17.56
CA GLY A 183 -6.19 3.15 -17.34
C GLY A 183 -5.77 4.29 -16.43
N VAL A 184 -4.80 4.00 -15.56
CA VAL A 184 -4.14 4.99 -14.72
C VAL A 184 -2.66 4.66 -14.63
N SER A 185 -1.79 5.52 -15.17
CA SER A 185 -0.34 5.29 -15.11
C SER A 185 0.12 5.11 -13.66
N THR A 186 1.14 4.26 -13.46
CA THR A 186 1.76 4.12 -12.14
C THR A 186 2.32 5.47 -11.65
N GLU A 187 1.94 5.88 -10.45
CA GLU A 187 2.32 7.15 -9.82
C GLU A 187 2.67 6.92 -8.33
N HIS A 188 3.65 7.65 -7.82
CA HIS A 188 4.11 7.54 -6.44
C HIS A 188 3.53 8.63 -5.52
N SER A 189 2.82 9.60 -6.10
CA SER A 189 2.11 10.66 -5.40
C SER A 189 0.72 10.24 -4.93
N GLN A 190 0.60 9.93 -3.65
CA GLN A 190 -0.67 9.59 -3.00
C GLN A 190 -1.74 10.66 -3.15
N ARG A 191 -1.32 11.94 -3.08
CA ARG A 191 -2.22 13.09 -3.25
C ARG A 191 -2.85 13.07 -4.63
N LEU A 192 -2.04 12.86 -5.66
CA LEU A 192 -2.49 12.78 -7.05
C LEU A 192 -3.44 11.60 -7.25
N THR A 193 -3.11 10.42 -6.71
CA THR A 193 -3.99 9.24 -6.78
C THR A 193 -5.34 9.48 -6.09
N THR A 194 -5.33 10.07 -4.89
CA THR A 194 -6.53 10.24 -4.06
C THR A 194 -7.42 11.39 -4.53
N GLU A 195 -6.83 12.51 -4.94
CA GLU A 195 -7.56 13.74 -5.28
C GLU A 195 -7.94 13.82 -6.77
N GLN A 196 -7.31 13.03 -7.65
CA GLN A 196 -7.51 13.13 -9.11
C GLN A 196 -7.82 11.79 -9.76
N ASP A 197 -6.92 10.80 -9.67
CA ASP A 197 -7.08 9.54 -10.43
C ASP A 197 -8.30 8.74 -9.98
N ALA A 198 -8.37 8.42 -8.67
CA ALA A 198 -9.45 7.60 -8.15
C ALA A 198 -10.84 8.26 -8.34
N PRO A 199 -11.01 9.59 -8.12
CA PRO A 199 -12.27 10.26 -8.45
C PRO A 199 -12.67 10.18 -9.92
N GLU A 200 -11.75 10.36 -10.86
CA GLU A 200 -12.04 10.29 -12.30
C GLU A 200 -12.42 8.87 -12.73
N ILE A 201 -11.63 7.88 -12.35
CA ILE A 201 -11.91 6.47 -12.65
C ILE A 201 -13.28 6.08 -12.08
N ALA A 202 -13.59 6.51 -10.85
CA ALA A 202 -14.89 6.28 -10.25
C ALA A 202 -16.02 7.02 -10.99
N ALA A 203 -15.77 8.17 -11.61
CA ALA A 203 -16.76 8.86 -12.43
C ALA A 203 -17.08 8.05 -13.69
N TRP A 204 -16.07 7.61 -14.45
CA TRP A 204 -16.28 6.79 -15.64
C TRP A 204 -16.95 5.44 -15.33
N MET A 205 -16.59 4.81 -14.22
CA MET A 205 -17.26 3.59 -13.76
C MET A 205 -18.73 3.79 -13.44
N ARG A 206 -19.10 4.93 -12.84
CA ARG A 206 -20.51 5.27 -12.60
C ARG A 206 -21.26 5.50 -13.91
N GLU A 207 -20.65 6.18 -14.88
CA GLU A 207 -21.23 6.36 -16.21
C GLU A 207 -21.54 5.03 -16.89
N ASP A 208 -20.64 4.05 -16.75
CA ASP A 208 -20.80 2.72 -17.35
C ASP A 208 -21.63 1.75 -16.50
N ASN A 209 -22.12 2.18 -15.33
CA ASN A 209 -22.85 1.35 -14.37
C ASN A 209 -22.03 0.12 -13.91
N VAL A 210 -20.72 0.31 -13.66
CA VAL A 210 -19.85 -0.73 -13.09
C VAL A 210 -20.23 -0.95 -11.62
N ASP A 211 -20.49 -2.20 -11.28
CA ASP A 211 -20.80 -2.62 -9.90
C ASP A 211 -19.54 -3.08 -9.16
N VAL A 212 -18.59 -3.68 -9.89
CA VAL A 212 -17.36 -4.27 -9.35
C VAL A 212 -16.17 -3.90 -10.21
N ALA A 213 -15.11 -3.40 -9.59
CA ALA A 213 -13.85 -3.12 -10.25
C ALA A 213 -12.83 -4.23 -9.97
N VAL A 214 -12.15 -4.69 -11.01
CA VAL A 214 -10.92 -5.48 -10.88
C VAL A 214 -9.75 -4.52 -11.11
N LEU A 215 -8.88 -4.38 -10.11
CA LEU A 215 -7.67 -3.57 -10.21
C LEU A 215 -6.51 -4.49 -10.58
N VAL A 216 -5.86 -4.21 -11.71
CA VAL A 216 -4.77 -5.01 -12.25
C VAL A 216 -3.52 -4.14 -12.33
N ALA A 217 -2.49 -4.55 -11.60
CA ALA A 217 -1.19 -3.91 -11.65
C ALA A 217 -0.29 -4.61 -12.67
N ILE A 218 0.68 -3.87 -13.20
CA ILE A 218 1.77 -4.38 -14.05
C ILE A 218 3.10 -4.38 -13.32
#